data_AF-A0A1G9UW95-F1
#
_entry.id   AF-A0A1G9UW95-F1
#
_cell.length_a   1.000
_cell.length_b   1.000
_cell.length_c   1.000
_cell.angle_alpha   90.00
_cell.angle_beta   90.00
_cell.angle_gamma   90.00
#
_symmetry.space_group_name_H-M   'P 1'
#
loop_
_entity.id
_entity.type
_entity.pdbx_description
1 polymer ?
#
loop_
_entity_poly.entity_id
_entity_poly.type
_entity_poly.pdbx_seq_one_letter_code
_entity_poly.pdbx_strand_id
1 'polypeptide(L)' 'MTTNKEPSPEALANVPEHNVSTRADLLPEEQELHGSGMEEVAAEVILAESEERTVHPDPDDAQGAHRQSAETADLP' A
#
# COMPACT_ATOMS: atom_id res chain seq x y z
N MET A 1 3.90 -8.19 -3.24
CA MET A 1 4.61 -7.74 -4.45
C MET A 1 4.37 -6.25 -4.57
N THR A 2 5.43 -5.45 -4.66
CA THR A 2 5.34 -4.09 -5.22
C THR A 2 5.37 -4.27 -6.73
N THR A 3 4.42 -3.65 -7.43
CA THR A 3 4.52 -3.58 -8.88
C THR A 3 5.37 -2.35 -9.17
N ASN A 4 6.45 -2.46 -9.95
CA ASN A 4 7.21 -1.28 -10.41
C ASN A 4 6.38 -0.38 -11.39
N LYS A 5 5.05 -0.47 -11.33
CA LYS A 5 4.09 0.27 -12.13
C LYS A 5 3.71 1.52 -11.35
N GLU A 6 3.80 2.67 -12.01
CA GLU A 6 3.33 3.94 -11.44
C GLU A 6 1.81 3.86 -11.17
N PRO A 7 1.33 4.31 -9.98
CA PRO A 7 -0.08 4.35 -9.67
C PRO A 7 -0.87 5.21 -10.66
N SER A 8 -2.14 4.88 -10.90
CA SER A 8 -3.01 5.69 -11.75
C SER A 8 -3.29 7.07 -11.13
N PRO A 9 -3.64 8.09 -11.94
CA PRO A 9 -4.06 9.39 -11.42
C PRO A 9 -5.28 9.33 -10.49
N GLU A 10 -6.18 8.37 -10.70
CA GLU A 10 -7.33 8.14 -9.83
C GLU A 10 -6.89 7.58 -8.47
N ALA A 11 -5.97 6.61 -8.46
CA ALA A 11 -5.39 6.09 -7.22
C ALA A 11 -4.67 7.17 -6.41
N LEU A 12 -3.87 8.02 -7.07
CA LEU A 12 -3.21 9.17 -6.44
C LEU A 12 -4.22 10.16 -5.84
N ALA A 13 -5.30 10.46 -6.56
CA ALA A 13 -6.33 11.37 -6.09
C ALA A 13 -7.12 10.82 -4.88
N ASN A 14 -7.13 9.51 -4.69
CA ASN A 14 -7.81 8.85 -3.58
C ASN A 14 -6.96 8.78 -2.31
N VAL A 15 -5.67 9.18 -2.34
CA VAL A 15 -4.81 9.20 -1.16
C VAL A 15 -5.08 10.48 -0.33
N PRO A 16 -5.65 10.37 0.89
CA PRO A 16 -5.86 11.53 1.74
C PRO A 16 -4.55 11.99 2.39
N GLU A 17 -4.30 13.30 2.46
CA GLU A 17 -3.10 13.88 3.10
C GLU A 17 -2.91 13.40 4.55
N HIS A 18 -4.01 13.21 5.29
CA HIS A 18 -3.96 12.68 6.65
C HIS A 18 -3.33 11.28 6.71
N ASN A 19 -3.65 10.41 5.73
CA ASN A 19 -3.11 9.06 5.70
C ASN A 19 -1.61 9.10 5.42
N VAL A 20 -1.15 9.96 4.49
CA VAL A 20 0.27 10.18 4.23
C VAL A 20 0.99 10.61 5.50
N SER A 21 0.48 11.63 6.19
CA SER A 21 1.08 12.15 7.43
C SER A 21 1.20 11.09 8.52
N THR A 22 0.18 10.25 8.71
CA THR A 22 0.24 9.17 9.72
C THR A 22 1.10 7.97 9.30
N ARG A 23 1.30 7.77 7.99
CA ARG A 23 2.06 6.64 7.44
C ARG A 23 3.54 6.97 7.30
N ALA A 24 3.89 8.26 7.24
CA ALA A 24 5.27 8.76 7.16
C ALA A 24 6.06 8.58 8.47
N ASP A 25 5.47 8.00 9.52
CA ASP A 25 6.18 7.62 10.72
C ASP A 25 7.30 6.62 10.40
N LEU A 26 8.54 7.04 10.67
CA LEU A 26 9.76 6.27 10.41
C LEU A 26 10.01 5.21 11.48
N LEU A 27 10.66 4.12 11.09
CA LEU A 27 11.18 3.14 12.05
C LEU A 27 12.38 3.72 12.83
N PRO A 28 12.69 3.20 14.03
CA PRO A 28 13.83 3.67 14.82
C PRO A 28 15.17 3.66 14.06
N GLU A 29 15.38 2.67 13.21
CA GLU A 29 16.56 2.53 12.34
C GLU A 29 16.59 3.51 11.15
N GLU A 30 15.47 4.15 10.81
CA GLU A 30 15.32 5.07 9.68
C GLU A 30 15.35 6.54 10.10
N GLN A 31 15.52 6.82 11.40
CA GLN A 31 15.45 8.18 11.95
C GLN A 31 16.44 9.17 11.34
N GLU A 32 17.51 8.70 10.71
CA GLU A 32 18.46 9.54 9.94
C GLU A 32 17.79 10.22 8.73
N LEU A 33 16.67 9.68 8.23
CA LEU A 33 15.90 10.23 7.12
C LEU A 33 14.82 11.23 7.57
N HIS A 34 14.66 11.45 8.87
CA HIS A 34 13.63 12.34 9.38
C HIS A 34 13.83 13.79 8.92
N GLY A 35 12.79 14.42 8.39
CA GLY A 35 12.82 15.77 7.82
C GLY A 35 13.45 15.84 6.43
N SER A 36 13.73 14.69 5.79
CA SER A 36 14.24 14.65 4.42
C SER A 36 13.15 14.90 3.39
N GLY A 37 11.88 14.71 3.75
CA GLY A 37 10.74 14.71 2.83
C GLY A 37 10.59 13.38 2.08
N MET A 38 11.52 12.44 2.27
CA MET A 38 11.42 11.12 1.65
C MET A 38 10.39 10.25 2.37
N GLU A 39 10.12 10.52 3.64
CA GLU A 39 9.14 9.81 4.44
C GLU A 39 7.72 9.99 3.92
N GLU A 40 7.32 11.24 3.58
CA GLU A 40 6.01 11.50 2.97
C GLU A 40 5.92 10.93 1.56
N VAL A 41 6.98 11.06 0.76
CA VAL A 41 7.00 10.50 -0.61
C VAL A 41 6.86 8.97 -0.58
N ALA A 42 7.57 8.30 0.33
CA ALA A 42 7.47 6.86 0.49
C ALA A 42 6.06 6.45 0.96
N ALA A 43 5.51 7.18 1.93
CA ALA A 43 4.15 6.95 2.42
C ALA A 43 3.11 7.13 1.32
N GLU A 44 3.21 8.18 0.51
CA GLU A 44 2.29 8.47 -0.60
C GLU A 44 2.33 7.35 -1.65
N VAL A 45 3.52 6.90 -2.06
CA VAL A 45 3.67 5.82 -3.05
C VAL A 45 3.01 4.53 -2.56
N ILE A 46 3.26 4.12 -1.32
CA ILE A 46 2.70 2.89 -0.74
C ILE A 46 1.16 2.95 -0.66
N LEU A 47 0.63 4.11 -0.27
CA LEU A 47 -0.82 4.32 -0.19
C LEU A 47 -1.44 4.32 -1.58
N ALA A 48 -0.83 5.02 -2.54
CA ALA A 48 -1.30 5.07 -3.92
C ALA A 48 -1.27 3.68 -4.59
N GLU A 49 -0.25 2.85 -4.35
CA GLU A 49 -0.25 1.45 -4.80
C GLU A 49 -1.40 0.64 -4.17
N SER A 50 -1.79 0.97 -2.94
CA SER A 50 -2.91 0.30 -2.26
C SER A 50 -4.26 0.74 -2.82
N GLU A 51 -4.42 2.03 -3.12
CA GLU A 51 -5.58 2.55 -3.85
C GLU A 51 -5.66 1.97 -5.27
N GLU A 52 -4.53 1.83 -5.98
CA GLU A 52 -4.46 1.20 -7.30
C GLU A 52 -5.00 -0.23 -7.27
N ARG A 53 -4.62 -1.06 -6.29
CA ARG A 53 -5.17 -2.42 -6.15
C ARG A 53 -6.65 -2.43 -5.79
N THR A 54 -7.16 -1.38 -5.18
CA THR A 54 -8.57 -1.25 -4.78
C THR A 54 -9.43 -0.84 -5.98
N VAL A 55 -8.96 0.13 -6.77
CA VAL A 55 -9.67 0.66 -7.95
C VAL A 55 -9.46 -0.23 -9.18
N HIS A 56 -8.28 -0.81 -9.33
CA HIS A 56 -7.87 -1.69 -10.41
C HIS A 56 -7.39 -3.05 -9.85
N PRO A 57 -8.32 -3.85 -9.28
CA PRO A 57 -7.97 -5.17 -8.76
C PRO A 57 -7.41 -6.05 -9.87
N ASP A 58 -6.33 -6.78 -9.55
CA ASP A 58 -5.77 -7.76 -10.47
C ASP A 58 -6.83 -8.86 -10.73
N PRO A 59 -7.07 -9.29 -11.98
CA PRO A 59 -7.94 -10.42 -12.27
C PRO A 59 -7.60 -11.65 -11.43
N ASP A 60 -6.33 -11.92 -11.12
CA ASP A 60 -5.93 -13.07 -10.30
C ASP A 60 -6.32 -12.91 -8.82
N ASP A 61 -6.32 -11.67 -8.30
CA ASP A 61 -6.83 -11.35 -6.95
C ASP A 61 -8.36 -11.54 -6.89
N ALA A 62 -9.07 -11.13 -7.93
CA ALA A 62 -10.52 -11.27 -8.03
C ALA A 62 -10.99 -12.74 -8.16
N GLN A 63 -10.14 -13.62 -8.70
CA GLN A 63 -10.45 -15.04 -8.88
C GLN A 63 -10.10 -15.93 -7.69
N GLY A 64 -9.67 -15.37 -6.55
CA GLY A 64 -9.49 -16.13 -5.31
C GLY A 64 -8.21 -16.97 -5.27
N ALA A 65 -7.13 -16.51 -5.93
CA ALA A 65 -5.81 -17.14 -5.80
C ALA A 65 -5.23 -17.09 -4.37
N HIS A 66 -5.87 -16.34 -3.47
CA HIS A 66 -5.59 -16.34 -2.03
C HIS A 66 -6.43 -17.40 -1.31
N ARG A 67 -5.79 -18.19 -0.45
CA ARG A 67 -6.48 -19.13 0.44
C ARG A 67 -7.57 -18.41 1.23
N GLN A 68 -8.80 -18.90 1.17
CA GLN A 68 -9.89 -18.35 1.96
C GLN A 68 -9.70 -18.68 3.44
N SER A 69 -10.21 -17.85 4.34
CA SER A 69 -10.14 -18.12 5.79
C SER A 69 -10.77 -19.47 6.17
N ALA A 70 -11.76 -19.93 5.40
CA ALA A 70 -12.38 -21.24 5.59
C ALA A 70 -11.42 -22.42 5.27
N GLU A 71 -10.46 -22.23 4.36
CA GLU A 71 -9.49 -23.27 3.99
C GLU A 71 -8.34 -23.42 4.99
N THR A 72 -8.13 -22.43 5.86
CA THR A 72 -7.09 -22.46 6.91
C THR A 72 -7.64 -22.65 8.31
N ALA A 73 -8.94 -22.47 8.52
CA ALA A 73 -9.59 -22.62 9.82
C ALA A 73 -9.56 -24.05 10.37
N ASP A 74 -9.53 -25.06 9.49
CA ASP A 74 -9.56 -26.48 9.85
C ASP A 74 -8.21 -27.20 9.70
N LEU A 75 -7.10 -26.45 9.55
CA LEU A 75 -5.77 -27.05 9.55
C LEU A 75 -5.36 -27.45 10.99
N PRO A 76 -4.97 -28.72 11.23
CA PRO A 76 -4.61 -29.22 12.56
C PRO A 76 -3.33 -28.61 13.14
#